data_AF-A0A7C4L131-F1
#
_entry.id   AF-A0A7C4L131-F1
#
_cell.length_a   1.000
_cell.length_b   1.000
_cell.length_c   1.000
_cell.angle_alpha   90.00
_cell.angle_beta   90.00
_cell.angle_gamma   90.00
#
_symmetry.space_group_name_H-M   'P 1'
#
loop_
_entity.id
_entity.type
_entity.pdbx_description
1 polymer ?
#
loop_
_entity_poly.entity_id
_entity_poly.type
_entity_poly.pdbx_seq_one_letter_code
_entity_poly.pdbx_strand_id
1 'polypeptide(L)'
;MDFYMTWVTANPLLSAAVQFALLGTLGEIISFTIQQRRLGLPGSGAQMIAKMFAWALLGVIIKYGFTGMRGFTRALLDHHLLPDFLGQGLGWALSVSVLTNTFFGPQMMAFHRLEDNLILGQKGFTGITRAWATLIWFWIPAHTVTFLMPVEVQIGLAAAWSLVLGVIMGLNRPRKAESSDSASPQSAGQVN
;
A
#
# COMPACT_ATOMS: atom_id res chain seq x y z
N MET A 1 11.12 15.10 18.11
CA MET A 1 11.83 14.14 17.23
C MET A 1 12.33 12.96 18.05
N ASP A 2 13.00 13.22 19.17
CA ASP A 2 13.67 12.20 19.99
C ASP A 2 12.75 11.08 20.48
N PHE A 3 11.57 11.42 21.01
CA PHE A 3 10.60 10.40 21.45
C PHE A 3 10.24 9.40 20.33
N TYR A 4 9.97 9.89 19.11
CA TYR A 4 9.64 9.04 17.98
C TYR A 4 10.81 8.12 17.64
N MET A 5 12.02 8.68 17.50
CA MET A 5 13.23 7.93 17.17
C MET A 5 13.54 6.86 18.22
N THR A 6 13.39 7.18 19.50
CA THR A 6 13.53 6.22 20.61
C THR A 6 12.48 5.11 20.52
N TRP A 7 11.22 5.45 20.27
CA TRP A 7 10.14 4.48 20.21
C TRP A 7 10.28 3.50 19.04
N VAL A 8 10.55 4.00 17.82
CA VAL A 8 10.69 3.14 16.63
C VAL A 8 11.94 2.27 16.69
N THR A 9 12.99 2.74 17.34
CA THR A 9 14.22 1.95 17.54
C THR A 9 14.03 0.89 18.63
N ALA A 10 13.37 1.22 19.73
CA ALA A 10 13.10 0.28 20.82
C ALA A 10 12.05 -0.78 20.45
N ASN A 11 11.10 -0.44 19.58
CA ASN A 11 9.97 -1.29 19.22
C ASN A 11 9.80 -1.39 17.70
N PRO A 12 10.77 -1.95 16.95
CA PRO A 12 10.80 -1.86 15.49
C PRO A 12 9.63 -2.55 14.79
N LEU A 13 9.17 -3.69 15.32
CA LEU A 13 8.03 -4.43 14.74
C LEU A 13 6.70 -3.82 15.15
N LEU A 14 6.53 -3.52 16.45
CA LEU A 14 5.30 -2.93 16.96
C LEU A 14 5.05 -1.54 16.38
N SER A 15 6.08 -0.70 16.27
CA SER A 15 5.96 0.62 15.65
C SER A 15 5.62 0.53 14.17
N ALA A 16 6.14 -0.46 13.44
CA ALA A 16 5.74 -0.71 12.06
C ALA A 16 4.27 -1.12 11.97
N ALA A 17 3.84 -2.07 12.82
CA ALA A 17 2.46 -2.53 12.88
C ALA A 17 1.49 -1.37 13.16
N VAL A 18 1.77 -0.55 14.19
CA VAL A 18 0.92 0.58 14.56
C VAL A 18 0.85 1.62 13.45
N GLN A 19 1.99 2.01 12.85
CA GLN A 19 2.01 3.03 11.80
C GLN A 19 1.24 2.58 10.55
N PHE A 20 1.41 1.34 10.11
CA PHE A 20 0.67 0.81 8.96
C PHE A 20 -0.81 0.59 9.29
N ALA A 21 -1.16 0.10 10.48
CA ALA A 21 -2.54 -0.03 10.91
C ALA A 21 -3.29 1.30 10.83
N LEU A 22 -2.68 2.40 11.29
CA LEU A 22 -3.29 3.72 11.28
C LEU A 22 -3.33 4.33 9.87
N LEU A 23 -2.18 4.43 9.21
CA LEU A 23 -2.06 5.15 7.94
C LEU A 23 -2.63 4.36 6.75
N GLY A 24 -2.53 3.03 6.77
CA GLY A 24 -3.15 2.15 5.78
C GLY A 24 -4.68 2.22 5.86
N THR A 25 -5.24 2.08 7.06
CA THR A 25 -6.69 2.22 7.28
C THR A 25 -7.18 3.61 6.87
N LEU A 26 -6.45 4.66 7.22
CA LEU A 26 -6.79 6.03 6.81
C LEU A 26 -6.75 6.18 5.28
N GLY A 27 -5.73 5.63 4.62
CA GLY A 27 -5.61 5.61 3.16
C GLY A 27 -6.82 4.99 2.47
N GLU A 28 -7.32 3.87 2.99
CA GLU A 28 -8.53 3.23 2.49
C GLU A 28 -9.79 4.09 2.69
N ILE A 29 -9.97 4.66 3.88
CA ILE A 29 -11.12 5.53 4.18
C ILE A 29 -11.11 6.76 3.27
N ILE A 30 -9.96 7.39 3.08
CA ILE A 30 -9.81 8.54 2.19
C ILE A 30 -10.09 8.13 0.74
N SER A 31 -9.52 7.02 0.27
CA SER A 31 -9.76 6.52 -1.08
C SER A 31 -11.25 6.31 -1.33
N PHE A 32 -11.96 5.68 -0.38
CA PHE A 32 -13.40 5.48 -0.46
C PHE A 32 -14.18 6.79 -0.42
N THR A 33 -13.83 7.69 0.50
CA THR A 33 -14.47 9.00 0.66
C THR A 33 -14.38 9.83 -0.62
N ILE A 34 -13.20 9.87 -1.26
CA ILE A 34 -12.99 10.57 -2.53
C ILE A 34 -13.87 9.95 -3.63
N GLN A 35 -13.90 8.62 -3.71
CA GLN A 35 -14.72 7.91 -4.71
C GLN A 35 -16.22 8.14 -4.53
N GLN A 36 -16.71 8.23 -3.29
CA GLN A 36 -18.12 8.38 -2.98
C GLN A 36 -18.57 9.85 -2.82
N ARG A 37 -17.63 10.80 -2.77
CA ARG A 37 -17.85 12.23 -2.45
C ARG A 37 -18.62 12.48 -1.15
N ARG A 38 -18.65 11.49 -0.26
CA ARG A 38 -19.25 11.57 1.08
C ARG A 38 -18.38 10.81 2.05
N LEU A 39 -18.35 11.26 3.30
CA LEU A 39 -17.69 10.52 4.37
C LEU A 39 -18.36 9.16 4.52
N GLY A 40 -17.57 8.10 4.51
CA GLY A 40 -18.05 6.73 4.66
C GLY A 40 -16.91 5.73 4.77
N LEU A 41 -17.27 4.49 5.08
CA LEU A 41 -16.31 3.39 5.28
C LEU A 41 -16.37 2.40 4.10
N PRO A 42 -15.23 1.87 3.64
CA PRO A 42 -15.18 0.81 2.64
C PRO A 42 -15.56 -0.55 3.25
N GLY A 43 -16.85 -0.73 3.57
CA GLY A 43 -17.41 -1.96 4.12
C GLY A 43 -18.06 -1.77 5.49
N SER A 44 -18.32 -2.89 6.18
CA SER A 44 -18.86 -2.86 7.54
C SER A 44 -17.77 -2.47 8.56
N GLY A 45 -18.18 -2.00 9.75
CA GLY A 45 -17.22 -1.68 10.83
C GLY A 45 -16.34 -2.87 11.23
N ALA A 46 -16.90 -4.08 11.23
CA ALA A 46 -16.15 -5.31 11.51
C ALA A 46 -15.09 -5.59 10.42
N GLN A 47 -15.42 -5.38 9.15
CA GLN A 47 -14.46 -5.51 8.05
C GLN A 47 -13.33 -4.48 8.16
N MET A 48 -13.64 -3.25 8.58
CA MET A 48 -12.62 -2.22 8.81
C MET A 48 -11.66 -2.58 9.93
N ILE A 49 -12.16 -3.14 11.03
CA ILE A 49 -11.30 -3.62 12.13
C ILE A 49 -10.41 -4.77 11.65
N ALA A 50 -10.96 -5.73 10.92
CA ALA A 50 -10.18 -6.83 10.35
C ALA A 50 -9.08 -6.32 9.40
N LYS A 51 -9.39 -5.33 8.56
CA LYS A 51 -8.42 -4.67 7.67
C LYS A 51 -7.35 -3.90 8.43
N MET A 52 -7.69 -3.25 9.54
CA MET A 52 -6.71 -2.59 10.40
C MET A 52 -5.66 -3.60 10.92
N PHE A 53 -6.09 -4.81 11.32
CA PHE A 53 -5.17 -5.87 11.71
C PHE A 53 -4.35 -6.42 10.53
N ALA A 54 -4.95 -6.54 9.34
CA ALA A 54 -4.21 -6.91 8.14
C ALA A 54 -3.13 -5.86 7.80
N TRP A 55 -3.44 -4.57 7.88
CA TRP A 55 -2.44 -3.51 7.74
C TRP A 55 -1.33 -3.59 8.80
N ALA A 56 -1.68 -3.90 10.05
CA ALA A 56 -0.70 -4.09 11.11
C ALA A 56 0.27 -5.24 10.79
N LEU A 57 -0.26 -6.38 10.32
CA LEU A 57 0.54 -7.52 9.90
C LEU A 57 1.42 -7.18 8.69
N LEU A 58 0.87 -6.47 7.71
CA LEU A 58 1.60 -6.03 6.54
C LEU A 58 2.75 -5.09 6.92
N GLY A 59 2.57 -4.22 7.92
CA GLY A 59 3.63 -3.37 8.46
C GLY A 59 4.82 -4.16 9.01
N VAL A 60 4.56 -5.26 9.72
CA VAL A 60 5.60 -6.18 10.21
C VAL A 60 6.32 -6.85 9.04
N ILE A 61 5.57 -7.33 8.05
CA ILE A 61 6.12 -7.98 6.85
C ILE A 61 6.99 -7.00 6.05
N ILE A 62 6.56 -5.76 5.90
CA ILE A 62 7.33 -4.69 5.23
C ILE A 62 8.61 -4.38 6.01
N LYS A 63 8.59 -4.35 7.35
CA LYS A 63 9.81 -4.15 8.15
C LYS A 63 10.84 -5.27 7.92
N TYR A 64 10.38 -6.52 7.84
CA TYR A 64 11.24 -7.65 7.48
C TYR A 64 11.75 -7.51 6.05
N GLY A 65 10.87 -7.19 5.10
CA GLY A 65 11.23 -6.95 3.70
C GLY A 65 12.32 -5.90 3.55
N PHE A 66 12.15 -4.72 4.14
CA PHE A 66 13.15 -3.65 4.08
C PHE A 66 14.50 -4.09 4.68
N THR A 67 14.47 -4.80 5.81
CA THR A 67 15.69 -5.26 6.46
C THR A 67 16.39 -6.34 5.64
N GLY A 68 15.64 -7.32 5.13
CA GLY A 68 16.15 -8.38 4.27
C GLY A 68 16.68 -7.85 2.94
N MET A 69 15.97 -6.93 2.28
CA MET A 69 16.37 -6.38 0.99
C MET A 69 17.60 -5.47 1.09
N ARG A 70 17.81 -4.78 2.21
CA ARG A 70 19.10 -4.11 2.50
C ARG A 70 20.24 -5.12 2.58
N GLY A 71 20.06 -6.20 3.34
CA GLY A 71 21.06 -7.27 3.44
C GLY A 71 21.35 -7.92 2.09
N PHE A 72 20.30 -8.21 1.31
CA PHE A 72 20.42 -8.73 -0.05
C PHE A 72 21.21 -7.78 -0.96
N THR A 73 20.87 -6.49 -0.97
CA THR A 73 21.57 -5.48 -1.78
C THR A 73 23.04 -5.36 -1.37
N ARG A 74 23.31 -5.38 -0.06
CA ARG A 74 24.66 -5.36 0.49
C ARG A 74 25.48 -6.56 0.02
N ALA A 75 24.91 -7.76 0.10
CA ALA A 75 25.57 -8.98 -0.37
C ALA A 75 25.91 -8.91 -1.87
N LEU A 76 25.03 -8.36 -2.72
CA LEU A 76 25.33 -8.19 -4.14
C LEU A 76 26.51 -7.24 -4.39
N LEU A 77 26.64 -6.16 -3.61
CA LEU A 77 27.80 -5.27 -3.68
C LEU A 77 29.08 -5.96 -3.19
N ASP A 78 29.01 -6.64 -2.05
CA ASP A 78 30.16 -7.32 -1.44
C ASP A 78 30.70 -8.45 -2.35
N HIS A 79 29.84 -9.03 -3.20
CA HIS A 79 30.22 -10.01 -4.23
C HIS A 79 30.51 -9.40 -5.62
N HIS A 80 30.60 -8.08 -5.75
CA HIS A 80 30.82 -7.35 -7.01
C HIS A 80 29.78 -7.65 -8.11
N LEU A 81 28.57 -8.05 -7.72
CA LEU A 81 27.41 -8.26 -8.62
C LEU A 81 26.62 -6.97 -8.85
N LEU A 82 26.93 -5.90 -8.11
CA LEU A 82 26.53 -4.53 -8.38
C LEU A 82 27.78 -3.65 -8.46
N PRO A 83 27.81 -2.64 -9.35
CA PRO A 83 28.91 -1.66 -9.38
C PRO A 83 29.09 -0.94 -8.04
N ASP A 84 30.33 -0.78 -7.59
CA ASP A 84 30.66 -0.21 -6.28
C ASP A 84 30.10 1.22 -6.07
N PHE A 85 29.97 2.00 -7.14
CA PHE A 85 29.40 3.35 -7.05
C PHE A 85 27.92 3.36 -6.63
N LEU A 86 27.22 2.23 -6.75
CA LEU A 86 25.86 2.04 -6.24
C LEU A 86 25.83 1.72 -4.74
N GLY A 87 26.97 1.58 -4.07
CA GLY A 87 27.05 1.29 -2.65
C GLY A 87 26.78 2.48 -1.72
N GLN A 88 26.49 3.66 -2.25
CA GLN A 88 26.33 4.89 -1.47
C GLN A 88 25.27 5.85 -2.03
N GLY A 89 24.80 6.75 -1.16
CA GLY A 89 23.92 7.87 -1.51
C GLY A 89 22.70 7.44 -2.32
N LEU A 90 22.45 8.17 -3.42
CA LEU A 90 21.31 7.90 -4.32
C LEU A 90 21.43 6.54 -5.02
N GLY A 91 22.64 6.10 -5.38
CA GLY A 91 22.87 4.80 -6.01
C GLY A 91 22.41 3.67 -5.11
N TRP A 92 22.76 3.72 -3.83
CA TRP A 92 22.32 2.75 -2.83
C TRP A 92 20.80 2.77 -2.66
N ALA A 93 20.22 3.95 -2.48
CA ALA A 93 18.79 4.08 -2.27
C ALA A 93 17.98 3.55 -3.47
N LEU A 94 18.44 3.84 -4.68
CA LEU A 94 17.82 3.34 -5.92
C LEU A 94 17.99 1.82 -6.04
N SER A 95 19.17 1.26 -5.78
CA SER A 95 19.41 -0.19 -5.83
C SER A 95 18.53 -0.95 -4.84
N VAL A 96 18.49 -0.52 -3.58
CA VAL A 96 17.62 -1.14 -2.57
C VAL A 96 16.15 -1.00 -3.00
N SER A 97 15.75 0.14 -3.54
CA SER A 97 14.38 0.36 -4.02
C SER A 97 14.00 -0.57 -5.18
N VAL A 98 14.83 -0.64 -6.23
CA VAL A 98 14.58 -1.48 -7.41
C VAL A 98 14.51 -2.94 -7.00
N LEU A 99 15.47 -3.41 -6.19
CA LEU A 99 15.49 -4.80 -5.73
C LEU A 99 14.29 -5.09 -4.84
N THR A 100 13.95 -4.18 -3.92
CA THR A 100 12.77 -4.34 -3.05
C THR A 100 11.50 -4.46 -3.88
N ASN A 101 11.28 -3.56 -4.84
CA ASN A 101 10.06 -3.54 -5.62
C ASN A 101 9.97 -4.62 -6.69
N THR A 102 11.10 -5.23 -7.09
CA THR A 102 11.14 -6.32 -8.08
C THR A 102 11.03 -7.69 -7.41
N PHE A 103 11.75 -7.93 -6.32
CA PHE A 103 11.79 -9.25 -5.65
C PHE A 103 10.78 -9.37 -4.52
N PHE A 104 10.62 -8.34 -3.70
CA PHE A 104 9.73 -8.37 -2.54
C PHE A 104 8.34 -7.77 -2.83
N GLY A 105 8.27 -6.73 -3.68
CA GLY A 105 7.04 -6.03 -4.03
C GLY A 105 5.93 -6.93 -4.58
N PRO A 106 6.19 -7.81 -5.57
CA PRO A 106 5.13 -8.59 -6.21
C PRO A 106 4.50 -9.60 -5.25
N GLN A 107 5.32 -10.29 -4.45
CA GLN A 107 4.85 -11.22 -3.42
C GLN A 107 4.07 -10.50 -2.32
N MET A 108 4.51 -9.30 -1.92
CA MET A 108 3.81 -8.51 -0.89
C MET A 108 2.44 -8.05 -1.40
N MET A 109 2.35 -7.56 -2.64
CA MET A 109 1.07 -7.16 -3.25
C MET A 109 0.11 -8.36 -3.41
N ALA A 110 0.63 -9.53 -3.76
CA ALA A 110 -0.16 -10.75 -3.82
C ALA A 110 -0.67 -11.17 -2.43
N PHE A 111 0.20 -11.10 -1.42
CA PHE A 111 -0.17 -11.41 -0.04
C PHE A 111 -1.25 -10.45 0.49
N HIS A 112 -1.06 -9.14 0.32
CA HIS A 112 -2.07 -8.16 0.70
C HIS A 112 -3.42 -8.40 0.01
N ARG A 113 -3.40 -8.76 -1.29
CA ARG A 113 -4.62 -9.12 -2.01
C ARG A 113 -5.30 -10.38 -1.46
N LEU A 114 -4.51 -11.37 -1.05
CA LEU A 114 -5.01 -12.58 -0.41
C LEU A 114 -5.67 -12.26 0.94
N GLU A 115 -5.03 -11.45 1.77
CA GLU A 115 -5.59 -10.99 3.05
C GLU A 115 -6.92 -10.25 2.86
N ASP A 116 -6.95 -9.29 1.94
CA ASP A 116 -8.15 -8.52 1.62
C ASP A 116 -9.30 -9.42 1.18
N ASN A 117 -9.00 -10.39 0.33
CA ASN A 117 -9.98 -11.36 -0.16
C ASN A 117 -10.52 -12.25 0.97
N LEU A 118 -9.68 -12.68 1.91
CA LEU A 118 -10.09 -13.46 3.08
C LEU A 118 -11.07 -12.66 3.94
N ILE A 119 -10.79 -11.38 4.17
CA ILE A 119 -11.67 -10.50 4.96
C ILE A 119 -13.00 -10.24 4.23
N LEU A 120 -12.96 -10.08 2.92
CA LEU A 120 -14.14 -9.77 2.10
C LEU A 120 -14.91 -10.99 1.60
N GLY A 121 -14.42 -12.21 1.85
CA GLY A 121 -15.00 -13.44 1.31
C GLY A 121 -14.91 -13.54 -0.22
N GLN A 122 -13.92 -12.86 -0.83
CA GLN A 122 -13.70 -12.83 -2.27
C GLN A 122 -12.63 -13.86 -2.69
N LYS A 123 -12.55 -14.15 -3.99
CA LYS A 123 -11.53 -15.05 -4.56
C LYS A 123 -10.85 -14.40 -5.76
N GLY A 124 -9.64 -14.88 -6.06
CA GLY A 124 -8.88 -14.49 -7.25
C GLY A 124 -8.11 -13.17 -7.13
N PHE A 125 -7.36 -12.83 -8.17
CA PHE A 125 -6.39 -11.73 -8.16
C PHE A 125 -6.76 -10.59 -9.12
N THR A 126 -8.06 -10.34 -9.30
CA THR A 126 -8.54 -9.26 -10.17
C THR A 126 -7.90 -7.93 -9.78
N GLY A 127 -7.25 -7.27 -10.75
CA GLY A 127 -6.55 -6.00 -10.54
C GLY A 127 -5.08 -6.11 -10.12
N ILE A 128 -4.53 -7.30 -9.89
CA ILE A 128 -3.13 -7.48 -9.45
C ILE A 128 -2.12 -6.92 -10.46
N THR A 129 -2.40 -7.01 -11.76
CA THR A 129 -1.52 -6.45 -12.80
C THR A 129 -1.39 -4.93 -12.68
N ARG A 130 -2.48 -4.23 -12.32
CA ARG A 130 -2.46 -2.79 -12.04
C ARG A 130 -1.69 -2.51 -10.74
N ALA A 131 -1.87 -3.34 -9.71
CA ALA A 131 -1.12 -3.22 -8.47
C ALA A 131 0.39 -3.38 -8.71
N TRP A 132 0.81 -4.37 -9.49
CA TRP A 132 2.23 -4.55 -9.86
C TRP A 132 2.76 -3.41 -10.73
N ALA A 133 1.94 -2.80 -11.59
CA ALA A 133 2.36 -1.60 -12.31
C ALA A 133 2.74 -0.48 -11.34
N THR A 134 2.02 -0.32 -10.21
CA THR A 134 2.38 0.68 -9.18
C THR A 134 3.75 0.43 -8.57
N LEU A 135 4.23 -0.83 -8.52
CA LEU A 135 5.56 -1.13 -8.00
C LEU A 135 6.62 -0.39 -8.82
N ILE A 136 6.40 -0.27 -10.13
CA ILE A 136 7.34 0.37 -11.06
C ILE A 136 7.19 1.89 -10.99
N TRP A 137 6.01 2.43 -11.30
CA TRP A 137 5.87 3.88 -11.51
C TRP A 137 5.67 4.69 -10.22
N PHE A 138 5.27 4.06 -9.11
CA PHE A 138 5.05 4.73 -7.83
C PHE A 138 6.05 4.27 -6.76
N TRP A 139 6.14 2.97 -6.49
CA TRP A 139 6.90 2.49 -5.34
C TRP A 139 8.41 2.50 -5.55
N ILE A 140 8.94 2.32 -6.77
CA ILE A 140 10.38 2.51 -7.01
C ILE A 140 10.80 3.96 -6.70
N PRO A 141 10.15 5.01 -7.25
CA PRO A 141 10.44 6.38 -6.87
C PRO A 141 10.25 6.65 -5.37
N ALA A 142 9.09 6.25 -4.81
CA ALA A 142 8.77 6.50 -3.40
C ALA A 142 9.75 5.83 -2.44
N HIS A 143 10.09 4.56 -2.68
CA HIS A 143 11.07 3.85 -1.86
C HIS A 143 12.50 4.35 -2.07
N THR A 144 12.84 4.89 -3.24
CA THR A 144 14.17 5.53 -3.43
C THR A 144 14.30 6.73 -2.49
N VAL A 145 13.25 7.57 -2.39
CA VAL A 145 13.22 8.66 -1.40
C VAL A 145 13.28 8.09 0.02
N THR A 146 12.52 7.03 0.30
CA THR A 146 12.53 6.38 1.60
C THR A 146 13.91 5.87 2.01
N PHE A 147 14.65 5.20 1.12
CA PHE A 147 15.95 4.64 1.44
C PHE A 147 17.08 5.67 1.49
N LEU A 148 16.83 6.91 1.04
CA LEU A 148 17.73 8.04 1.25
C LEU A 148 17.64 8.60 2.68
N MET A 149 16.52 8.34 3.38
CA MET A 149 16.30 8.83 4.73
C MET A 149 16.99 7.97 5.80
N PRO A 150 17.23 8.50 7.02
CA PRO A 150 17.71 7.72 8.16
C PRO A 150 16.84 6.49 8.43
N VAL A 151 17.46 5.37 8.82
CA VAL A 151 16.81 4.05 8.92
C VAL A 151 15.59 4.03 9.85
N GLU A 152 15.60 4.89 10.85
CA GLU A 152 14.58 5.04 11.89
C GLU A 152 13.25 5.55 11.30
N VAL A 153 13.30 6.45 10.30
CA VAL A 153 12.10 7.08 9.73
C VAL A 153 11.56 6.38 8.50
N GLN A 154 12.32 5.45 7.91
CA GLN A 154 11.95 4.82 6.64
C GLN A 154 10.60 4.10 6.68
N ILE A 155 10.29 3.46 7.81
CA ILE A 155 9.02 2.74 7.99
C ILE A 155 7.85 3.70 8.13
N GLY A 156 8.02 4.79 8.88
CA GLY A 156 6.99 5.83 8.99
C GLY A 156 6.71 6.48 7.64
N LEU A 157 7.75 6.77 6.85
CA LEU A 157 7.61 7.30 5.51
C LEU A 157 6.96 6.29 4.55
N ALA A 158 7.30 5.00 4.63
CA ALA A 158 6.63 3.95 3.86
C ALA A 158 5.14 3.85 4.19
N ALA A 159 4.77 3.94 5.47
CA ALA A 159 3.37 3.96 5.89
C ALA A 159 2.64 5.23 5.38
N ALA A 160 3.33 6.37 5.33
CA ALA A 160 2.78 7.60 4.73
C ALA A 160 2.56 7.45 3.21
N TRP A 161 3.41 6.72 2.49
CA TRP A 161 3.17 6.43 1.07
C TRP A 161 1.90 5.61 0.83
N SER A 162 1.49 4.75 1.75
CA SER A 162 0.20 4.04 1.68
C SER A 162 -1.00 5.00 1.69
N LEU A 163 -0.93 6.06 2.50
CA LEU A 163 -1.95 7.12 2.53
C LEU A 163 -2.00 7.88 1.20
N VAL A 164 -0.83 8.28 0.70
CA VAL A 164 -0.70 9.00 -0.59
C VAL A 164 -1.26 8.16 -1.74
N LEU A 165 -0.94 6.86 -1.78
CA LEU A 165 -1.48 5.96 -2.79
C LEU A 165 -3.01 5.85 -2.68
N GLY A 166 -3.56 5.82 -1.45
CA GLY A 166 -5.00 5.87 -1.20
C GLY A 166 -5.67 7.08 -1.86
N VAL A 167 -5.06 8.26 -1.73
CA VAL A 167 -5.51 9.50 -2.40
C VAL A 167 -5.45 9.37 -3.92
N ILE A 168 -4.32 8.93 -4.47
CA ILE A 168 -4.12 8.79 -5.93
C ILE A 168 -5.16 7.84 -6.52
N MET A 169 -5.37 6.68 -5.89
CA MET A 169 -6.36 5.70 -6.34
C MET A 169 -7.80 6.21 -6.21
N GLY A 170 -8.07 7.03 -5.18
CA GLY A 170 -9.37 7.67 -5.00
C GLY A 170 -9.73 8.58 -6.16
N LEU A 171 -8.76 9.31 -6.70
CA LEU A 171 -8.94 10.26 -7.81
C LEU A 171 -9.10 9.57 -9.18
N ASN A 172 -8.46 8.41 -9.38
CA ASN A 172 -8.34 7.78 -10.70
C ASN A 172 -9.46 6.80 -11.07
N ARG A 173 -10.50 6.63 -10.24
CA ARG A 173 -11.60 5.69 -10.55
C ARG A 173 -12.66 6.34 -11.45
N PRO A 174 -12.89 5.81 -12.68
CA PRO A 174 -13.90 6.38 -13.58
C PRO A 174 -15.32 6.23 -13.02
N ARG A 175 -16.12 7.26 -13.29
CA ARG A 175 -17.53 7.45 -12.91
C ARG A 175 -18.33 6.16 -13.17
N LYS A 176 -19.08 5.65 -12.19
CA LYS A 176 -20.25 4.83 -12.50
C LYS A 176 -21.32 5.83 -12.96
N ALA A 177 -21.60 5.91 -14.26
CA ALA A 177 -22.69 6.75 -14.74
C ALA A 177 -23.97 6.33 -14.01
N GLU A 178 -24.66 7.29 -13.39
CA GLU A 178 -26.03 7.09 -12.91
C GLU A 178 -26.85 6.59 -14.10
N SER A 179 -27.41 5.38 -13.97
CA SER A 179 -28.40 4.88 -14.91
C SER A 179 -29.64 5.74 -14.79
N SER A 180 -29.74 6.77 -15.63
CA SER A 180 -31.02 7.39 -15.95
C SER A 180 -31.82 6.40 -16.79
N ASP A 181 -32.66 5.60 -16.12
CA ASP A 181 -33.86 5.04 -16.73
C ASP A 181 -34.86 4.67 -15.63
N SER A 182 -35.29 5.71 -14.91
CA SER A 182 -36.60 5.74 -14.28
C SER A 182 -37.58 6.42 -15.24
N ALA A 183 -38.10 5.64 -16.19
CA ALA A 183 -39.28 6.02 -16.96
C ALA A 183 -40.18 4.79 -17.11
N SER A 184 -40.93 4.49 -16.05
CA SER A 184 -42.16 3.71 -16.15
C SER A 184 -43.33 4.69 -16.22
N PRO A 185 -44.15 4.67 -17.28
CA PRO A 185 -45.53 5.08 -17.16
C PRO A 185 -46.40 3.84 -16.91
N GLN A 186 -47.17 3.94 -15.84
CA GLN A 186 -48.24 3.03 -15.46
C GLN A 186 -49.30 2.94 -16.57
N SER A 187 -49.93 1.76 -16.62
CA SER A 187 -51.27 1.42 -17.14
C SER A 187 -52.04 2.46 -17.96
N ALA A 188 -52.41 2.07 -19.19
CA ALA A 188 -53.63 2.53 -19.83
C ALA A 188 -54.41 1.33 -20.39
N GLY A 189 -55.55 1.03 -19.76
CA GLY A 189 -56.79 0.60 -20.41
C GLY A 189 -56.85 -0.76 -21.11
N GLN A 190 -57.46 -1.74 -20.42
CA GLN A 190 -58.48 -2.58 -21.06
C GLN A 190 -59.61 -1.67 -21.56
N VAL A 191 -59.99 -1.72 -22.85
CA VAL A 191 -61.39 -1.70 -23.34
C VAL A 191 -61.41 -2.25 -24.78
N ASN A 192 -62.27 -3.24 -25.00
CA ASN A 192 -62.74 -3.90 -26.24
C ASN A 192 -61.83 -4.88 -26.97
#